data_AF-A0A3D3P0K0-F1
#
_entry.id   AF-A0A3D3P0K0-F1
#
_cell.length_a   1.000
_cell.length_b   1.000
_cell.length_c   1.000
_cell.angle_alpha   90.00
_cell.angle_beta   90.00
_cell.angle_gamma   90.00
#
_symmetry.space_group_name_H-M   'P 1'
#
loop_
_entity.id
_entity.type
_entity.pdbx_description
1 polymer ?
#
loop_
_entity_poly.entity_id
_entity_poly.type
_entity_poly.pdbx_seq_one_letter_code
_entity_poly.pdbx_strand_id
1 'polypeptide(L)'
;LLTHDPKDLEAIIFGTAGFLSPSLHRTAPSDSREWLENLWSRWWKHRSKYEFAISRTPAWSTRSTRPSNHPQRRLAALATAALQWPSLSKSARQKPPFEKLSKSLSSLSEPFWDHHHTLLSERIQKPIRLIGQSRLEEFLINTLYPLHPENWAEFKKIRAAAPNQKVKRCCERLFGSLANAKPYLKFAWQQQALLQVYQDFCLEDLSDCIECSFPEQLAQWKSTDD
;
A
#
# COMPACT_ATOMS: atom_id res chain seq x y z
N LEU A 1 -16.81 -8.52 -9.51
CA LEU A 1 -15.41 -8.91 -9.81
C LEU A 1 -15.23 -10.41 -9.63
N LEU A 2 -15.39 -10.95 -8.41
CA LEU A 2 -15.18 -12.37 -8.09
C LEU A 2 -16.17 -13.37 -8.74
N THR A 3 -17.20 -12.87 -9.42
CA THR A 3 -18.18 -13.67 -10.16
C THR A 3 -17.76 -13.98 -11.60
N HIS A 4 -16.66 -13.38 -12.06
CA HIS A 4 -16.12 -13.59 -13.42
C HIS A 4 -15.19 -14.80 -13.45
N ASP A 5 -14.87 -15.26 -14.67
CA ASP A 5 -13.81 -16.24 -14.88
C ASP A 5 -12.51 -15.74 -14.21
N PRO A 6 -11.87 -16.56 -13.36
CA PRO A 6 -10.58 -16.24 -12.75
C PRO A 6 -9.55 -15.65 -13.73
N LYS A 7 -9.52 -16.12 -14.98
CA LYS A 7 -8.58 -15.67 -16.01
C LYS A 7 -8.85 -14.25 -16.50
N ASP A 8 -10.04 -13.71 -16.25
CA ASP A 8 -10.44 -12.36 -16.67
C ASP A 8 -10.19 -11.30 -15.60
N LEU A 9 -9.94 -11.70 -14.34
CA LEU A 9 -9.84 -10.76 -13.22
C LEU A 9 -8.72 -9.74 -13.42
N GLU A 10 -7.54 -10.19 -13.83
CA GLU A 10 -6.41 -9.30 -14.08
C GLU A 10 -6.71 -8.31 -15.21
N ALA A 11 -7.28 -8.80 -16.32
CA ALA A 11 -7.66 -7.95 -17.45
C ALA A 11 -8.69 -6.89 -17.05
N ILE A 12 -9.69 -7.26 -16.25
CA ILE A 12 -10.69 -6.32 -15.72
C ILE A 12 -10.03 -5.28 -14.82
N ILE A 13 -9.18 -5.70 -13.87
CA ILE A 13 -8.51 -4.78 -12.94
C ILE A 13 -7.61 -3.80 -13.68
N PHE A 14 -6.74 -4.28 -14.57
CA PHE A 14 -5.80 -3.43 -15.31
C PHE A 14 -6.50 -2.54 -16.33
N GLY A 15 -7.53 -3.05 -17.00
CA GLY A 15 -8.35 -2.28 -17.94
C GLY A 15 -9.13 -1.16 -17.25
N THR A 16 -9.79 -1.46 -16.12
CA THR A 16 -10.50 -0.48 -15.30
C THR A 16 -9.56 0.60 -14.77
N ALA A 17 -8.32 0.22 -14.44
CA ALA A 17 -7.28 1.14 -14.02
C ALA A 17 -6.71 2.01 -15.16
N GLY A 18 -7.09 1.78 -16.42
CA GLY A 18 -6.61 2.54 -17.57
C GLY A 18 -5.20 2.18 -18.04
N PHE A 19 -4.68 1.00 -17.66
CA PHE A 19 -3.33 0.56 -18.07
C PHE A 19 -3.30 -0.22 -19.38
N LEU A 20 -4.45 -0.63 -19.91
CA LEU A 20 -4.54 -1.41 -21.14
C LEU A 20 -5.00 -0.54 -22.31
N SER A 21 -4.31 -0.66 -23.45
CA SER A 21 -4.67 0.00 -24.71
C SER A 21 -4.52 -0.97 -25.89
N PRO A 22 -5.23 -0.75 -27.02
CA PRO A 22 -5.24 -1.67 -28.15
C PRO A 22 -3.85 -1.92 -28.75
N SER A 23 -2.94 -0.95 -28.67
CA SER A 23 -1.60 -1.02 -29.25
C SER A 23 -0.51 -1.34 -28.24
N LEU A 24 -0.82 -1.54 -26.96
CA LEU A 24 0.18 -1.71 -25.91
C LEU A 24 1.14 -2.89 -26.17
N HIS A 25 0.62 -4.01 -26.66
CA HIS A 25 1.40 -5.20 -27.01
C HIS A 25 2.44 -4.94 -28.11
N ARG A 26 2.19 -3.96 -29.00
CA ARG A 26 3.10 -3.64 -30.12
C ARG A 26 4.39 -2.98 -29.64
N THR A 27 4.29 -2.21 -28.55
CA THR A 27 5.43 -1.53 -27.92
C THR A 27 6.07 -2.34 -26.80
N ALA A 28 5.55 -3.53 -26.52
CA ALA A 28 6.05 -4.37 -25.45
C ALA A 28 7.31 -5.15 -25.85
N PRO A 29 8.17 -5.49 -24.86
CA PRO A 29 9.24 -6.46 -25.03
C PRO A 29 8.73 -7.79 -25.61
N SER A 30 9.60 -8.50 -26.33
CA SER A 30 9.22 -9.71 -27.08
C SER A 30 8.62 -10.81 -26.20
N ASP A 31 9.09 -10.96 -24.97
CA ASP A 31 8.62 -11.96 -24.01
C ASP A 31 7.26 -11.60 -23.36
N SER A 32 6.85 -10.33 -23.46
CA SER A 32 5.63 -9.79 -22.87
C SER A 32 4.49 -9.66 -23.89
N ARG A 33 4.81 -9.66 -25.18
CA ARG A 33 3.88 -9.32 -26.28
C ARG A 33 2.65 -10.21 -26.32
N GLU A 34 2.83 -11.53 -26.35
CA GLU A 34 1.72 -12.50 -26.42
C GLU A 34 0.85 -12.43 -25.16
N TRP A 35 1.47 -12.34 -23.99
CA TRP A 35 0.76 -12.23 -22.72
C TRP A 35 -0.11 -10.95 -22.67
N LEU A 36 0.42 -9.81 -23.11
CA LEU A 36 -0.35 -8.56 -23.19
C LEU A 36 -1.47 -8.59 -24.23
N GLU A 37 -1.26 -9.26 -25.36
CA GLU A 37 -2.30 -9.44 -26.37
C GLU A 37 -3.46 -10.29 -25.82
N ASN A 38 -3.15 -11.34 -25.05
CA ASN A 38 -4.16 -12.13 -24.35
C ASN A 38 -4.92 -11.27 -23.31
N LEU A 39 -4.17 -10.51 -22.50
CA LEU A 39 -4.74 -9.64 -21.47
C LEU A 39 -5.67 -8.58 -22.08
N TRP A 40 -5.27 -7.95 -23.19
CA TRP A 40 -6.10 -7.01 -23.95
C TRP A 40 -7.36 -7.68 -24.51
N SER A 41 -7.22 -8.85 -25.12
CA SER A 41 -8.35 -9.60 -25.71
C SER A 41 -9.40 -9.99 -24.68
N ARG A 42 -8.97 -10.28 -23.44
CA ARG A 42 -9.89 -10.50 -22.30
C ARG A 42 -10.55 -9.22 -21.85
N TRP A 43 -9.77 -8.15 -21.68
CA TRP A 43 -10.30 -6.84 -21.28
C TRP A 43 -11.35 -6.34 -22.26
N TRP A 44 -11.11 -6.47 -23.56
CA TRP A 44 -12.00 -6.01 -24.62
C TRP A 44 -13.44 -6.49 -24.45
N LYS A 45 -13.63 -7.76 -24.02
CA LYS A 45 -14.94 -8.36 -23.77
C LYS A 45 -15.70 -7.71 -22.61
N HIS A 46 -14.97 -7.13 -21.67
CA HIS A 46 -15.48 -6.55 -20.43
C HIS A 46 -15.51 -5.02 -20.44
N ARG A 47 -14.83 -4.40 -21.42
CA ARG A 47 -14.59 -2.95 -21.52
C ARG A 47 -15.87 -2.13 -21.42
N SER A 48 -16.91 -2.50 -22.15
CA SER A 48 -18.20 -1.76 -22.18
C SER A 48 -18.86 -1.63 -20.81
N LYS A 49 -18.57 -2.54 -19.88
CA LYS A 49 -19.15 -2.57 -18.54
C LYS A 49 -18.28 -1.91 -17.47
N TYR A 50 -16.96 -1.91 -17.66
CA TYR A 50 -16.00 -1.58 -16.60
C TYR A 50 -15.07 -0.41 -16.93
N GLU A 51 -15.07 0.09 -18.16
CA GLU A 51 -14.27 1.26 -18.51
C GLU A 51 -14.85 2.51 -17.85
N PHE A 52 -14.02 3.21 -17.08
CA PHE A 52 -14.39 4.51 -16.55
C PHE A 52 -14.32 5.58 -17.64
N ALA A 53 -15.22 6.57 -17.55
CA ALA A 53 -15.04 7.82 -18.27
C ALA A 53 -13.68 8.43 -17.90
N ILE A 54 -13.04 9.13 -18.85
CA ILE A 54 -11.69 9.70 -18.68
C ILE A 54 -11.58 10.55 -17.41
N SER A 55 -12.61 11.32 -17.07
CA SER A 55 -12.68 12.15 -15.86
C SER A 55 -12.69 11.36 -14.54
N ARG A 56 -12.98 10.07 -14.59
CA ARG A 56 -13.02 9.15 -13.45
C ARG A 56 -11.89 8.14 -13.44
N THR A 57 -11.06 8.12 -14.49
CA THR A 57 -9.88 7.26 -14.53
C THR A 57 -8.89 7.71 -13.45
N PRO A 58 -8.39 6.79 -12.60
CA PRO A 58 -7.45 7.15 -11.54
C PRO A 58 -6.19 7.83 -12.11
N ALA A 59 -5.85 9.00 -11.58
CA ALA A 59 -4.60 9.68 -11.90
C ALA A 59 -3.43 9.02 -11.16
N TRP A 60 -2.84 7.99 -11.78
CA TRP A 60 -1.73 7.27 -11.19
C TRP A 60 -0.46 8.13 -11.12
N SER A 61 0.09 8.29 -9.93
CA SER A 61 1.46 8.81 -9.77
C SER A 61 2.47 7.69 -9.99
N THR A 62 3.27 7.81 -11.06
CA THR A 62 4.36 6.88 -11.40
C THR A 62 5.74 7.48 -11.15
N ARG A 63 5.82 8.74 -10.69
CA ARG A 63 7.08 9.42 -10.39
C ARG A 63 7.67 8.93 -9.07
N SER A 64 8.98 8.69 -9.05
CA SER A 64 9.76 8.36 -7.83
C SER A 64 9.24 7.15 -7.04
N THR A 65 8.52 6.23 -7.67
CA THR A 65 8.10 4.96 -7.04
C THR A 65 9.18 3.91 -7.21
N ARG A 66 9.64 3.30 -6.11
CA ARG A 66 10.47 2.10 -6.18
C ARG A 66 9.77 1.03 -7.03
N PRO A 67 10.48 0.22 -7.83
CA PRO A 67 9.85 -0.76 -8.74
C PRO A 67 8.81 -1.65 -8.07
N SER A 68 9.09 -2.12 -6.85
CA SER A 68 8.18 -2.96 -6.05
C SER A 68 6.87 -2.27 -5.61
N ASN A 69 6.81 -0.93 -5.66
CA ASN A 69 5.64 -0.13 -5.27
C ASN A 69 4.93 0.54 -6.45
N HIS A 70 5.31 0.19 -7.68
CA HIS A 70 4.67 0.75 -8.85
C HIS A 70 3.16 0.44 -8.86
N PRO A 71 2.28 1.37 -9.27
CA PRO A 71 0.84 1.14 -9.29
C PRO A 71 0.41 -0.17 -9.96
N GLN A 72 1.06 -0.53 -11.08
CA GLN A 72 0.79 -1.78 -11.79
C GLN A 72 1.11 -3.02 -10.94
N ARG A 73 2.19 -3.02 -10.15
CA ARG A 73 2.47 -4.14 -9.24
C ARG A 73 1.45 -4.25 -8.12
N ARG A 74 0.92 -3.12 -7.63
CA ARG A 74 -0.15 -3.14 -6.62
C ARG A 74 -1.44 -3.73 -7.19
N LEU A 75 -1.74 -3.44 -8.46
CA LEU A 75 -2.88 -4.03 -9.17
C LEU A 75 -2.67 -5.52 -9.47
N ALA A 76 -1.44 -5.92 -9.83
CA ALA A 76 -1.08 -7.32 -9.96
C ALA A 76 -1.30 -8.08 -8.65
N ALA A 77 -0.78 -7.56 -7.54
CA ALA A 77 -1.02 -8.12 -6.21
C ALA A 77 -2.52 -8.20 -5.87
N LEU A 78 -3.32 -7.19 -6.24
CA LEU A 78 -4.77 -7.22 -6.07
C LEU A 78 -5.43 -8.31 -6.93
N ALA A 79 -5.02 -8.46 -8.19
CA ALA A 79 -5.53 -9.49 -9.09
C ALA A 79 -5.22 -10.90 -8.58
N THR A 80 -3.97 -11.16 -8.18
CA THR A 80 -3.55 -12.43 -7.59
C THR A 80 -4.26 -12.69 -6.26
N ALA A 81 -4.46 -11.65 -5.44
CA ALA A 81 -5.20 -11.77 -4.18
C ALA A 81 -6.69 -12.07 -4.41
N ALA A 82 -7.30 -11.51 -5.46
CA ALA A 82 -8.70 -11.76 -5.80
C ALA A 82 -8.96 -13.24 -6.10
N LEU A 83 -8.01 -13.94 -6.73
CA LEU A 83 -8.08 -15.39 -6.98
C LEU A 83 -8.12 -16.21 -5.67
N GLN A 84 -7.55 -15.69 -4.59
CA GLN A 84 -7.47 -16.35 -3.29
C GLN A 84 -8.40 -15.73 -2.23
N TRP A 85 -9.36 -14.89 -2.68
CA TRP A 85 -10.15 -14.03 -1.79
C TRP A 85 -10.89 -14.76 -0.66
N PRO A 86 -11.53 -15.93 -0.86
CA PRO A 86 -12.21 -16.62 0.24
C PRO A 86 -11.26 -16.97 1.39
N SER A 87 -10.05 -17.44 1.07
CA SER A 87 -9.02 -17.79 2.07
C SER A 87 -8.41 -16.55 2.73
N LEU A 88 -8.10 -15.52 1.94
CA LEU A 88 -7.54 -14.26 2.43
C LEU A 88 -8.52 -13.54 3.35
N SER A 89 -9.79 -13.41 2.93
CA SER A 89 -10.82 -12.74 3.71
C SER A 89 -11.11 -13.48 5.03
N LYS A 90 -11.09 -14.82 5.04
CA LYS A 90 -11.20 -15.61 6.27
C LYS A 90 -10.03 -15.37 7.22
N SER A 91 -8.81 -15.28 6.67
CA SER A 91 -7.59 -15.02 7.46
C SER A 91 -7.53 -13.58 7.98
N ALA A 92 -8.06 -12.60 7.22
CA ALA A 92 -8.12 -11.20 7.63
C ALA A 92 -9.11 -10.92 8.77
N ARG A 93 -10.13 -11.78 8.94
CA ARG A 93 -11.07 -11.73 10.07
C ARG A 93 -10.54 -12.38 11.36
N GLN A 94 -9.35 -12.98 11.33
CA GLN A 94 -8.71 -13.50 12.54
C GLN A 94 -8.15 -12.35 13.38
N LYS A 95 -7.91 -12.58 14.67
CA LYS A 95 -7.28 -11.59 15.53
C LYS A 95 -5.77 -11.43 15.19
N PRO A 96 -5.15 -10.29 15.53
CA PRO A 96 -3.69 -10.14 15.49
C PRO A 96 -2.97 -11.32 16.17
N PRO A 97 -1.77 -11.73 15.69
CA PRO A 97 -0.85 -10.99 14.81
C PRO A 97 -1.02 -11.22 13.29
N PHE A 98 -2.16 -11.78 12.84
CA PHE A 98 -2.47 -12.01 11.42
C PHE A 98 -1.45 -12.85 10.63
N GLU A 99 -0.65 -13.70 11.30
CA GLU A 99 0.41 -14.51 10.67
C GLU A 99 -0.04 -15.30 9.44
N LYS A 100 -1.23 -15.89 9.51
CA LYS A 100 -1.79 -16.65 8.39
C LYS A 100 -2.03 -15.76 7.16
N LEU A 101 -2.61 -14.58 7.37
CA LEU A 101 -2.82 -13.61 6.30
C LEU A 101 -1.47 -13.13 5.76
N SER A 102 -0.53 -12.80 6.65
CA SER A 102 0.81 -12.33 6.29
C SER A 102 1.54 -13.36 5.42
N LYS A 103 1.45 -14.64 5.78
CA LYS A 103 2.04 -15.74 5.00
C LYS A 103 1.37 -15.85 3.62
N SER A 104 0.04 -15.82 3.56
CA SER A 104 -0.69 -15.91 2.28
C SER A 104 -0.41 -14.75 1.35
N LEU A 105 -0.37 -13.51 1.86
CA LEU A 105 -0.06 -12.31 1.07
C LEU A 105 1.41 -12.31 0.60
N SER A 106 2.34 -12.77 1.44
CA SER A 106 3.76 -12.86 1.09
C SER A 106 4.07 -13.95 0.06
N SER A 107 3.20 -14.96 -0.05
CA SER A 107 3.33 -16.06 -1.01
C SER A 107 2.61 -15.81 -2.34
N LEU A 108 1.97 -14.64 -2.52
CA LEU A 108 1.39 -14.30 -3.82
C LEU A 108 2.50 -14.23 -4.87
N SER A 109 2.28 -14.92 -5.98
CA SER A 109 3.17 -14.99 -7.13
C SER A 109 2.31 -15.03 -8.39
N GLU A 110 2.78 -14.36 -9.42
CA GLU A 110 2.23 -14.41 -10.76
C GLU A 110 3.44 -14.40 -11.72
N PRO A 111 3.57 -15.40 -12.62
CA PRO A 111 4.80 -15.59 -13.41
C PRO A 111 5.30 -14.37 -14.19
N PHE A 112 4.40 -13.56 -14.75
CA PHE A 112 4.79 -12.32 -15.43
C PHE A 112 5.31 -11.31 -14.41
N TRP A 113 4.57 -11.05 -13.33
CA TRP A 113 4.97 -10.06 -12.33
C TRP A 113 6.14 -10.48 -11.45
N ASP A 114 6.50 -11.75 -11.42
CA ASP A 114 7.73 -12.21 -10.76
C ASP A 114 8.97 -11.68 -11.50
N HIS A 115 8.87 -11.39 -12.80
CA HIS A 115 9.99 -10.92 -13.61
C HIS A 115 9.83 -9.52 -14.22
N HIS A 116 8.66 -8.90 -14.10
CA HIS A 116 8.38 -7.56 -14.66
C HIS A 116 7.88 -6.59 -13.59
N HIS A 117 8.30 -5.33 -13.65
CA HIS A 117 7.85 -4.28 -12.72
C HIS A 117 6.75 -3.39 -13.30
N THR A 118 6.64 -3.32 -14.63
CA THR A 118 5.52 -2.74 -15.38
C THR A 118 5.16 -3.65 -16.56
N LEU A 119 3.99 -3.42 -17.18
CA LEU A 119 3.57 -4.10 -18.42
C LEU A 119 4.59 -3.96 -19.56
N LEU A 120 5.40 -2.90 -19.55
CA LEU A 120 6.39 -2.60 -20.61
C LEU A 120 7.84 -2.73 -20.14
N SER A 121 8.08 -3.17 -18.91
CA SER A 121 9.44 -3.29 -18.41
C SER A 121 10.16 -4.47 -19.03
N GLU A 122 11.47 -4.33 -19.21
CA GLU A 122 12.35 -5.47 -19.45
C GLU A 122 12.24 -6.51 -18.33
N ARG A 123 12.48 -7.75 -18.73
CA ARG A 123 12.53 -8.88 -17.82
C ARG A 123 13.73 -8.81 -16.91
N ILE A 124 13.50 -8.97 -15.61
CA ILE A 124 14.53 -9.07 -14.60
C ILE A 124 14.86 -10.54 -14.35
N GLN A 125 16.15 -10.88 -14.27
CA GLN A 125 16.60 -12.28 -14.10
C GLN A 125 16.20 -12.86 -12.74
N LYS A 126 16.36 -12.08 -11.66
CA LYS A 126 16.01 -12.51 -10.32
C LYS A 126 14.53 -12.20 -10.04
N PRO A 127 13.73 -13.20 -9.62
CA PRO A 127 12.32 -12.97 -9.37
C PRO A 127 12.11 -12.01 -8.20
N ILE A 128 11.10 -11.16 -8.30
CA ILE A 128 10.73 -10.16 -7.30
C ILE A 128 9.33 -10.44 -6.75
N ARG A 129 9.20 -10.46 -5.41
CA ARG A 129 7.90 -10.69 -4.75
C ARG A 129 6.87 -9.65 -5.16
N LEU A 130 5.63 -10.07 -5.35
CA LEU A 130 4.49 -9.16 -5.58
C LEU A 130 4.29 -8.20 -4.41
N ILE A 131 4.35 -8.71 -3.18
CA ILE A 131 4.27 -7.92 -1.94
C ILE A 131 5.55 -8.13 -1.13
N GLY A 132 6.30 -7.04 -0.94
CA GLY A 132 7.47 -7.04 -0.06
C GLY A 132 7.09 -7.00 1.42
N GLN A 133 7.94 -7.54 2.29
CA GLN A 133 7.69 -7.63 3.73
C GLN A 133 7.35 -6.28 4.37
N SER A 134 8.13 -5.24 4.09
CA SER A 134 7.89 -3.90 4.64
C SER A 134 6.55 -3.31 4.22
N ARG A 135 6.11 -3.55 2.97
CA ARG A 135 4.81 -3.10 2.46
C ARG A 135 3.66 -3.86 3.11
N LEU A 136 3.85 -5.16 3.35
CA LEU A 136 2.88 -5.98 4.05
C LEU A 136 2.70 -5.52 5.51
N GLU A 137 3.80 -5.27 6.21
CA GLU A 137 3.76 -4.73 7.59
C GLU A 137 3.06 -3.37 7.62
N GLU A 138 3.42 -2.45 6.72
CA GLU A 138 2.77 -1.14 6.60
C GLU A 138 1.27 -1.28 6.29
N PHE A 139 0.88 -2.21 5.43
CA PHE A 139 -0.53 -2.51 5.15
C PHE A 139 -1.24 -2.94 6.44
N LEU A 140 -0.73 -3.94 7.16
CA LEU A 140 -1.35 -4.43 8.39
C LEU A 140 -1.50 -3.33 9.45
N ILE A 141 -0.43 -2.54 9.67
CA ILE A 141 -0.40 -1.43 10.64
C ILE A 141 -1.48 -0.39 10.33
N ASN A 142 -1.67 -0.05 9.05
CA ASN A 142 -2.59 1.03 8.66
C ASN A 142 -4.01 0.54 8.37
N THR A 143 -4.25 -0.77 8.18
CA THR A 143 -5.58 -1.27 7.79
C THR A 143 -6.20 -2.25 8.77
N LEU A 144 -5.44 -3.23 9.31
CA LEU A 144 -6.02 -4.29 10.14
C LEU A 144 -5.87 -4.04 11.62
N TYR A 145 -4.70 -3.63 12.09
CA TYR A 145 -4.51 -3.33 13.52
C TYR A 145 -5.48 -2.27 14.06
N PRO A 146 -5.82 -1.18 13.33
CA PRO A 146 -6.80 -0.20 13.80
C PRO A 146 -8.21 -0.76 13.99
N LEU A 147 -8.55 -1.89 13.34
CA LEU A 147 -9.84 -2.55 13.48
C LEU A 147 -9.91 -3.50 14.69
N HIS A 148 -8.80 -3.67 15.42
CA HIS A 148 -8.69 -4.56 16.59
C HIS A 148 -8.10 -3.84 17.81
N PRO A 149 -8.72 -2.75 18.30
CA PRO A 149 -8.23 -2.00 19.45
C PRO A 149 -8.14 -2.85 20.73
N GLU A 150 -9.00 -3.87 20.87
CA GLU A 150 -8.98 -4.83 21.98
C GLU A 150 -7.67 -5.66 22.04
N ASN A 151 -6.93 -5.72 20.93
CA ASN A 151 -5.66 -6.43 20.81
C ASN A 151 -4.44 -5.49 20.85
N TRP A 152 -4.55 -4.35 21.54
CA TRP A 152 -3.48 -3.36 21.72
C TRP A 152 -2.14 -3.97 22.16
N ALA A 153 -2.16 -5.01 23.00
CA ALA A 153 -0.96 -5.71 23.47
C ALA A 153 -0.13 -6.30 22.32
N GLU A 154 -0.76 -6.76 21.24
CA GLU A 154 -0.05 -7.26 20.05
C GLU A 154 0.45 -6.12 19.17
N PHE A 155 -0.32 -5.06 19.00
CA PHE A 155 0.09 -3.90 18.20
C PHE A 155 1.31 -3.19 18.81
N LYS A 156 1.37 -3.07 20.14
CA LYS A 156 2.50 -2.45 20.86
C LYS A 156 3.86 -3.11 20.59
N LYS A 157 3.87 -4.38 20.19
CA LYS A 157 5.10 -5.15 19.95
C LYS A 157 5.71 -4.88 18.56
N ILE A 158 4.95 -4.30 17.63
CA ILE A 158 5.37 -4.14 16.25
C ILE A 158 6.46 -3.09 16.12
N ARG A 159 7.58 -3.47 15.51
CA ARG A 159 8.70 -2.58 15.20
C ARG A 159 8.29 -1.58 14.13
N ALA A 160 8.73 -0.34 14.31
CA ALA A 160 8.53 0.66 13.28
C ALA A 160 9.52 0.45 12.12
N ALA A 161 9.08 0.76 10.90
CA ALA A 161 9.98 0.92 9.76
C ALA A 161 10.77 2.23 9.86
N ALA A 162 11.62 2.51 8.86
CA ALA A 162 12.30 3.80 8.79
C ALA A 162 11.27 4.96 8.71
N PRO A 163 11.45 6.04 9.48
CA PRO A 163 10.51 7.15 9.51
C PRO A 163 10.43 7.84 8.14
N ASN A 164 9.21 8.11 7.69
CA ASN A 164 8.97 8.89 6.47
C ASN A 164 9.18 10.39 6.73
N GLN A 165 9.09 11.22 5.69
CA GLN A 165 9.36 12.66 5.80
C GLN A 165 8.42 13.39 6.76
N LYS A 166 7.16 12.95 6.86
CA LYS A 166 6.17 13.53 7.79
C LYS A 166 6.58 13.26 9.24
N VAL A 167 6.93 12.00 9.55
CA VAL A 167 7.44 11.62 10.88
C VAL A 167 8.72 12.39 11.19
N LYS A 168 9.68 12.47 10.25
CA LYS A 168 10.93 13.21 10.46
C LYS A 168 10.68 14.68 10.78
N ARG A 169 9.80 15.36 10.02
CA ARG A 169 9.44 16.76 10.26
C ARG A 169 8.77 16.95 11.61
N CYS A 170 7.85 16.06 11.98
CA CYS A 170 7.24 16.08 13.32
C CYS A 170 8.31 15.91 14.42
N CYS A 171 9.27 14.99 14.23
CA CYS A 171 10.35 14.81 15.18
C CYS A 171 11.27 16.03 15.31
N GLU A 172 11.59 16.70 14.20
CA GLU A 172 12.38 17.93 14.21
C GLU A 172 11.66 19.05 14.98
N ARG A 173 10.34 19.21 14.76
CA ARG A 173 9.54 20.22 15.47
C ARG A 173 9.39 19.92 16.97
N LEU A 174 9.16 18.68 17.35
CA LEU A 174 8.90 18.31 18.75
C LEU A 174 10.17 18.08 19.59
N PHE A 175 11.23 17.56 18.99
CA PHE A 175 12.43 17.12 19.73
C PHE A 175 13.71 17.83 19.27
N GLY A 176 13.62 18.76 18.32
CA GLY A 176 14.74 19.50 17.73
C GLY A 176 15.62 18.67 16.78
N SER A 177 15.54 17.34 16.81
CA SER A 177 16.25 16.47 15.87
C SER A 177 15.71 15.03 15.87
N LEU A 178 15.99 14.30 14.79
CA LEU A 178 15.69 12.86 14.72
C LEU A 178 16.51 12.04 15.72
N ALA A 179 17.71 12.51 16.09
CA ALA A 179 18.57 11.85 17.08
C ALA A 179 17.91 11.87 18.47
N ASN A 180 17.37 13.02 18.88
CA ASN A 180 16.65 13.17 20.15
C ASN A 180 15.34 12.40 20.17
N ALA A 181 14.67 12.27 19.01
CA ALA A 181 13.42 11.53 18.88
C ALA A 181 13.57 10.00 18.90
N LYS A 182 14.81 9.47 18.85
CA LYS A 182 15.08 8.02 18.74
C LYS A 182 14.32 7.12 19.74
N PRO A 183 14.13 7.50 21.02
CA PRO A 183 13.33 6.70 21.97
C PRO A 183 11.86 6.52 21.55
N TYR A 184 11.31 7.46 20.78
CA TYR A 184 9.91 7.51 20.33
C TYR A 184 9.72 6.98 18.90
N LEU A 185 10.72 6.32 18.32
CA LEU A 185 10.67 5.79 16.95
C LEU A 185 10.80 4.26 16.89
N LYS A 186 10.76 3.61 18.06
CA LYS A 186 11.05 2.19 18.23
C LYS A 186 9.94 1.30 17.70
N PHE A 187 8.68 1.70 17.88
CA PHE A 187 7.49 0.89 17.59
C PHE A 187 6.53 1.60 16.64
N ALA A 188 5.78 0.81 15.87
CA ALA A 188 4.86 1.31 14.85
C ALA A 188 3.82 2.29 15.42
N TRP A 189 3.26 1.99 16.59
CA TRP A 189 2.30 2.85 17.27
C TRP A 189 2.87 4.23 17.62
N GLN A 190 4.16 4.33 17.94
CA GLN A 190 4.79 5.61 18.24
C GLN A 190 4.90 6.47 16.97
N GLN A 191 5.25 5.86 15.84
CA GLN A 191 5.24 6.57 14.56
C GLN A 191 3.82 6.98 14.14
N GLN A 192 2.80 6.15 14.41
CA GLN A 192 1.40 6.51 14.16
C GLN A 192 0.96 7.68 15.04
N ALA A 193 1.36 7.72 16.31
CA ALA A 193 1.10 8.87 17.18
C ALA A 193 1.77 10.16 16.65
N LEU A 194 3.02 10.07 16.20
CA LEU A 194 3.72 11.21 15.59
C LEU A 194 3.08 11.66 14.27
N LEU A 195 2.55 10.73 13.48
CA LEU A 195 1.80 11.06 12.26
C LEU A 195 0.48 11.76 12.59
N GLN A 196 -0.19 11.37 13.67
CA GLN A 196 -1.41 12.04 14.13
C GLN A 196 -1.09 13.48 14.56
N VAL A 197 -0.06 13.69 15.40
CA VAL A 197 0.37 15.06 15.79
C VAL A 197 0.80 15.88 14.56
N TYR A 198 1.48 15.23 13.61
CA TYR A 198 1.84 15.90 12.35
C TYR A 198 0.59 16.39 11.60
N GLN A 199 -0.42 15.54 11.49
CA GLN A 199 -1.64 15.82 10.73
C GLN A 199 -2.49 16.90 11.41
N ASP A 200 -2.62 16.83 12.73
CA ASP A 200 -3.51 17.71 13.50
C ASP A 200 -2.90 19.09 13.77
N PHE A 201 -1.57 19.18 13.83
CA PHE A 201 -0.87 20.42 14.20
C PHE A 201 0.17 20.83 13.17
N CYS A 202 1.16 19.98 12.88
CA CYS A 202 2.31 20.41 12.06
C CYS A 202 1.96 20.73 10.60
N LEU A 203 0.96 20.05 10.03
CA LEU A 203 0.59 20.23 8.63
C LEU A 203 -0.16 21.54 8.41
N GLU A 204 -1.03 21.91 9.35
CA GLU A 204 -1.85 23.13 9.30
C GLU A 204 -1.05 24.37 9.75
N ASP A 205 0.04 24.16 10.48
CA ASP A 205 0.88 25.22 11.01
C ASP A 205 1.92 25.75 10.01
N LEU A 206 1.62 26.94 9.48
CA LEU A 206 2.50 27.75 8.63
C LEU A 206 3.39 28.73 9.43
N SER A 207 3.24 28.80 10.76
CA SER A 207 3.94 29.74 11.63
C SER A 207 5.28 29.22 12.17
N ASP A 208 5.73 28.04 11.72
CA ASP A 208 6.89 27.34 12.28
C ASP A 208 6.82 27.20 13.81
N CYS A 209 5.68 26.70 14.28
CA CYS A 209 5.32 26.43 15.66
C CYS A 209 5.05 27.67 16.54
N ILE A 210 5.18 28.90 16.04
CA ILE A 210 5.00 30.13 16.84
C ILE A 210 3.55 30.23 17.38
N GLU A 211 2.57 29.89 16.55
CA GLU A 211 1.13 29.94 16.87
C GLU A 211 0.51 28.54 16.95
N CYS A 212 1.34 27.50 17.07
CA CYS A 212 0.86 26.12 17.14
C CYS A 212 0.14 25.85 18.46
N SER A 213 -1.11 25.43 18.40
CA SER A 213 -1.94 25.17 19.60
C SER A 213 -1.61 23.86 20.34
N PHE A 214 -0.63 23.08 19.86
CA PHE A 214 -0.32 21.78 20.45
C PHE A 214 0.14 21.87 21.92
N PRO A 215 1.04 22.79 22.31
CA PRO A 215 1.48 22.92 23.70
C PRO A 215 0.34 23.26 24.65
N GLU A 216 -0.56 24.19 24.28
CA GLU A 216 -1.70 24.58 25.11
C GLU A 216 -2.69 23.43 25.29
N GLN A 217 -2.97 22.67 24.22
CA GLN A 217 -3.85 21.50 24.30
C GLN A 217 -3.23 20.38 25.14
N LEU A 218 -1.92 20.16 25.01
CA LEU A 218 -1.20 19.16 25.81
C LEU A 218 -1.23 19.52 27.31
N ALA A 219 -1.09 20.81 27.64
CA ALA A 219 -1.17 21.28 29.03
C ALA A 219 -2.55 21.07 29.68
N GLN A 220 -3.61 20.98 28.86
CA GLN A 220 -4.97 20.71 29.31
C GLN A 220 -5.30 19.21 29.39
N TRP A 221 -4.41 18.35 28.89
CA TRP A 221 -4.63 16.92 28.88
C TRP A 221 -4.64 16.35 30.30
N LYS A 222 -5.83 16.02 30.80
CA LYS A 222 -5.99 15.30 32.06
C LYS A 222 -5.80 13.81 31.78
N SER A 223 -4.73 13.23 32.32
CA SER A 223 -4.63 11.76 32.38
C SER A 223 -5.80 11.25 33.21
N THR A 224 -6.62 10.37 32.67
CA THR A 224 -7.67 9.66 33.43
C THR A 224 -7.11 8.57 34.35
N ASP A 225 -5.78 8.48 34.47
CA ASP A 225 -5.06 7.50 35.28
C ASP A 225 -4.32 8.16 36.47
N ASP A 226 -4.98 9.05 37.21
CA ASP A 226 -4.66 9.39 38.60
C ASP A 226 -5.89 9.11 39.50
#